data_AF-A0A965I3V1-F1
#
_entry.id   AF-A0A965I3V1-F1
#
_cell.length_a   1.000
_cell.length_b   1.000
_cell.length_c   1.000
_cell.angle_alpha   90.00
_cell.angle_beta   90.00
_cell.angle_gamma   90.00
#
_symmetry.space_group_name_H-M   'P 1'
#
loop_
_entity.id
_entity.type
_entity.pdbx_description
1 polymer ?
#
loop_
_entity_poly.entity_id
_entity_poly.type
_entity_poly.pdbx_seq_one_letter_code
_entity_poly.pdbx_strand_id
1 'polypeptide(L)' 'MPKIDTSFELNADFSERVVIKPDDYMWEASPMPGVERMKLDRIGDEVARATSLVRYAPN' A
#
# COMPACT_ATOMS: atom_id res chain seq x y z
N MET A 1 -3.01 -20.92 21.47
CA MET A 1 -3.69 -20.59 20.19
C MET A 1 -2.62 -20.16 19.21
N PRO A 2 -2.56 -20.71 17.98
CA PRO A 2 -1.60 -20.22 17.02
C PRO A 2 -2.02 -18.79 16.66
N LYS A 3 -1.12 -17.81 16.83
CA LYS A 3 -1.32 -16.49 16.24
C LYS A 3 -1.24 -16.72 14.72
N ILE A 4 -2.38 -16.56 14.05
CA ILE A 4 -2.37 -16.42 12.59
C ILE A 4 -1.58 -15.14 12.37
N ASP A 5 -0.42 -15.26 11.75
CA ASP A 5 0.33 -14.09 11.32
C ASP A 5 -0.43 -13.50 10.14
N THR A 6 -1.25 -12.49 10.43
CA THR A 6 -2.11 -11.85 9.42
C THR A 6 -1.41 -10.69 8.72
N SER A 7 -0.17 -10.33 9.11
CA SER A 7 0.49 -9.12 8.65
C SER A 7 0.63 -9.07 7.12
N PHE A 8 -0.18 -8.26 6.47
CA PHE A 8 0.12 -7.85 5.10
C PHE A 8 1.35 -6.92 5.11
N GLU A 9 2.38 -7.33 4.40
CA GLU A 9 3.65 -6.61 4.29
C GLU A 9 3.98 -6.26 2.84
N LEU A 10 4.31 -5.00 2.60
CA LEU A 10 4.79 -4.50 1.32
C LEU A 10 5.96 -3.56 1.58
N ASN A 11 7.13 -3.83 0.99
CA ASN A 11 8.34 -3.01 1.16
C ASN A 11 8.59 -2.67 2.65
N ALA A 12 8.43 -3.68 3.51
CA ALA A 12 8.41 -3.54 4.96
C ALA A 12 9.80 -3.60 5.62
N ASP A 13 10.83 -4.05 4.90
CA ASP A 13 12.21 -3.99 5.36
C ASP A 13 12.79 -2.59 5.12
N PHE A 14 12.87 -1.79 6.19
CA PHE A 14 13.40 -0.42 6.12
C PHE A 14 14.93 -0.35 6.05
N SER A 15 15.63 -1.48 6.14
CA SER A 15 17.06 -1.53 5.86
C SER A 15 17.35 -1.61 4.35
N GLU A 16 16.35 -2.00 3.55
CA GLU A 16 16.46 -2.07 2.10
C GLU A 16 16.04 -0.75 1.42
N ARG A 17 16.75 -0.41 0.33
CA ARG A 17 16.38 0.72 -0.52
C ARG A 17 15.43 0.24 -1.61
N VAL A 18 14.19 0.74 -1.58
CA VAL A 18 13.20 0.51 -2.64
C VAL A 18 13.06 1.75 -3.52
N VAL A 19 12.96 1.53 -4.84
CA VAL A 19 12.70 2.59 -5.84
C VAL A 19 11.58 2.11 -6.75
N ILE A 20 10.53 2.93 -6.89
CA ILE A 20 9.38 2.66 -7.76
C ILE A 20 9.28 3.80 -8.77
N LYS A 21 9.43 3.51 -10.06
CA LYS A 21 9.31 4.51 -11.12
C LYS A 21 7.85 4.65 -11.55
N PRO A 22 7.45 5.78 -12.16
CA PRO A 22 6.09 5.95 -12.68
C PRO A 22 5.59 4.82 -13.59
N ASP A 23 6.47 4.25 -14.41
CA ASP A 23 6.12 3.14 -15.30
C ASP A 23 5.82 1.82 -14.56
N ASP A 24 6.25 1.71 -13.29
CA ASP A 24 6.02 0.55 -12.44
C ASP A 24 4.73 0.69 -11.60
N TYR A 25 3.98 1.78 -11.77
CA TYR A 25 2.81 2.08 -10.94
C TYR A 25 1.65 1.12 -11.24
N MET A 26 1.35 0.27 -10.27
CA MET A 26 0.18 -0.61 -10.28
C MET A 26 -0.95 0.05 -9.49
N TRP A 27 -1.83 0.76 -10.19
CA TRP A 27 -3.02 1.38 -9.59
C TRP A 27 -4.08 0.32 -9.26
N GLU A 28 -4.68 0.43 -8.08
CA GLU A 28 -5.80 -0.40 -7.64
C GLU A 28 -6.94 0.47 -7.12
N ALA A 29 -8.17 -0.05 -7.21
CA ALA A 29 -9.32 0.60 -6.61
C ALA A 29 -9.16 0.69 -5.08
N SER A 30 -9.46 1.86 -4.51
CA SER A 30 -9.58 2.00 -3.07
C SER A 30 -11.02 1.70 -2.62
N PRO A 31 -11.25 1.47 -1.31
CA PRO A 31 -12.60 1.35 -0.76
C PRO A 31 -13.46 2.61 -0.96
N MET A 32 -12.83 3.77 -1.18
CA MET A 32 -13.52 5.02 -1.47
C MET A 32 -13.84 5.11 -2.96
N PRO A 33 -15.12 5.24 -3.36
CA PRO A 33 -15.51 5.37 -4.76
C PRO A 33 -14.83 6.57 -5.43
N GLY A 34 -14.38 6.38 -6.68
CA GLY A 34 -13.70 7.44 -7.45
C GLY A 34 -12.26 7.71 -7.01
N VAL A 35 -11.69 6.90 -6.10
CA VAL A 35 -10.30 7.02 -5.67
C VAL A 35 -9.55 5.74 -5.98
N GLU A 36 -8.46 5.88 -6.72
CA GLU A 36 -7.46 4.83 -6.96
C GLU A 36 -6.25 5.06 -6.06
N ARG A 37 -5.55 3.98 -5.72
CA ARG A 37 -4.32 4.05 -4.91
C ARG A 37 -3.22 3.19 -5.51
N MET A 38 -1.98 3.57 -5.26
CA MET A 38 -0.80 2.74 -5.46
C MET A 38 -0.04 2.68 -4.14
N LYS A 39 0.10 1.48 -3.58
CA LYS A 39 0.74 1.26 -2.28
C LYS A 39 2.27 1.28 -2.45
N LEU A 40 2.96 2.07 -1.63
CA LEU A 40 4.42 2.20 -1.65
C LEU A 40 5.06 1.34 -0.55
N ASP A 41 4.52 1.40 0.66
CA ASP A 41 4.87 0.51 1.76
C ASP A 41 3.62 0.17 2.58
N ARG A 42 3.67 -0.97 3.29
CA ARG A 42 2.66 -1.35 4.28
C ARG A 42 3.22 -2.33 5.30
N ILE A 43 2.83 -2.12 6.56
CA ILE A 43 3.04 -3.07 7.66
C ILE A 43 1.74 -3.17 8.46
N GLY A 44 1.19 -4.37 8.53
CA GLY A 44 0.06 -4.72 9.39
C GLY A 44 -1.32 -4.58 8.73
N ASP A 45 -2.36 -4.89 9.51
CA ASP A 45 -3.74 -5.02 9.05
C ASP A 45 -4.65 -3.90 9.58
N GLU A 46 -5.29 -4.12 10.73
CA GLU A 46 -6.28 -3.23 11.35
C GLU A 46 -5.66 -1.91 11.84
N VAL A 47 -4.46 -1.99 12.43
CA VAL A 47 -3.61 -0.83 12.70
C VAL A 47 -2.36 -1.00 11.85
N ALA A 48 -2.27 -0.21 10.78
CA ALA A 48 -1.20 -0.33 9.82
C ALA A 48 -0.45 0.98 9.61
N ARG A 49 0.87 0.89 9.46
CA ARG A 49 1.65 1.93 8.78
C ARG A 49 1.51 1.68 7.29
N ALA A 50 1.18 2.72 6.52
CA ALA A 50 1.14 2.64 5.07
C ALA A 50 1.47 3.98 4.45
N THR A 51 2.32 3.94 3.42
CA THR A 51 2.53 5.05 2.49
C THR A 51 1.91 4.68 1.15
N SER A 52 1.18 5.60 0.53
CA SER A 52 0.53 5.36 -0.77
C SER A 52 0.42 6.65 -1.58
N LEU A 53 0.46 6.53 -2.91
CA LEU A 53 -0.05 7.56 -3.81
C LEU A 53 -1.56 7.35 -3.99
N VAL A 54 -2.31 8.44 -4.03
CA VAL A 54 -3.76 8.42 -4.26
C VAL A 54 -4.12 9.32 -5.43
N ARG A 55 -5.06 8.87 -6.25
CA ARG A 55 -5.60 9.61 -7.39
C ARG A 55 -7.10 9.73 -7.23
N TYR A 56 -7.59 10.95 -7.25
CA TYR A 56 -9.03 11.25 -7.28
C TYR A 56 -9.48 11.40 -8.73
N ALA A 57 -10.62 10.78 -9.05
CA ALA A 57 -11.30 11.05 -10.31
C ALA A 57 -11.65 12.55 -10.41
N PRO A 58 -11.63 13.12 -11.62
CA PRO A 58 -12.12 14.48 -11.84
C PRO A 58 -13.61 14.57 -11.47
N ASN A 59 -14.01 15.71 -10.89
CA ASN A 59 -15.40 16.03 -10.60
C ASN A 59 -16.13 16.51 -11.85
#